data_AF-A0A1B6MK07-F1
#
_entry.id   AF-A0A1B6MK07-F1
#
_cell.length_a   1.000
_cell.length_b   1.000
_cell.length_c   1.000
_cell.angle_alpha   90.00
_cell.angle_beta   90.00
_cell.angle_gamma   90.00
#
_symmetry.space_group_name_H-M   'P 1'
#
loop_
_entity.id
_entity.type
_entity.pdbx_description
1 polymer ?
#
loop_
_entity_poly.entity_id
_entity_poly.type
_entity_poly.pdbx_seq_one_letter_code
_entity_poly.pdbx_strand_id
1 'polypeptide(L)'
;MVNLTWYVFQVNFAILILTIINPNIGYASRQYTKEDILKLREEVRDMFNHAYSGYLKYAYPYDELRPLSCDGVDTWGSYSLTLIDALDTLAVMGNYSEFRRVVDIVTSKANFDANINVSVFET
;
A
#
# COMPACT_ATOMS: atom_id res chain seq x y z
N MET A 1 25.01 -37.24 45.34
CA MET A 1 23.95 -36.96 44.33
C MET A 1 23.80 -35.46 44.22
N VAL A 2 24.28 -34.85 43.13
CA VAL A 2 24.12 -33.41 42.91
C VAL A 2 22.65 -33.15 42.59
N ASN A 3 22.01 -32.24 43.32
CA ASN A 3 20.57 -32.05 43.28
C ASN A 3 20.18 -31.34 41.96
N LEU A 4 19.40 -32.01 41.11
CA LEU A 4 18.97 -31.50 39.80
C LEU A 4 18.30 -30.11 39.91
N THR A 5 17.63 -29.86 41.03
CA THR A 5 17.00 -28.58 41.38
C THR A 5 17.99 -27.42 41.46
N TRP A 6 19.21 -27.67 41.92
CA TRP A 6 20.26 -26.65 42.00
C TRP A 6 20.76 -26.23 40.62
N TYR A 7 20.88 -27.18 39.69
CA TYR A 7 21.30 -26.89 38.31
C TYR A 7 20.23 -26.10 37.56
N VAL A 8 18.96 -26.47 37.72
CA VAL A 8 17.83 -25.74 37.13
C VAL A 8 17.76 -24.31 37.66
N PHE A 9 18.05 -24.09 38.95
CA PHE A 9 18.11 -22.75 39.53
C PHE A 9 19.25 -21.92 38.91
N GLN A 10 20.46 -22.47 38.79
CA GLN A 10 21.59 -21.77 38.20
C GLN A 10 21.37 -21.41 36.72
N VAL A 11 20.75 -22.30 35.94
CA VAL A 11 20.44 -22.04 34.53
C VAL A 11 19.41 -20.92 34.38
N ASN A 12 18.31 -20.96 35.15
CA ASN A 12 17.30 -19.90 35.09
C ASN A 12 17.85 -18.55 35.57
N PHE A 13 18.70 -18.55 36.61
CA PHE A 13 19.36 -17.35 37.08
C PHE A 13 20.33 -16.78 36.03
N ALA A 14 21.10 -17.63 35.34
CA ALA A 14 21.96 -17.20 34.25
C ALA A 14 21.16 -16.63 33.07
N ILE A 15 20.03 -17.23 32.70
CA ILE A 15 19.13 -16.71 31.65
C ILE A 15 18.57 -15.36 32.05
N LEU A 16 18.13 -15.20 33.30
CA LEU A 16 17.62 -13.92 33.82
C LEU A 16 18.71 -12.83 33.81
N ILE A 17 19.94 -13.19 34.18
CA ILE A 17 21.08 -12.26 34.13
C ILE A 17 21.41 -11.89 32.67
N LEU A 18 21.36 -12.84 31.74
CA LEU A 18 21.60 -12.59 30.33
C LEU A 18 20.54 -11.67 29.70
N THR A 19 19.27 -11.79 30.09
CA THR A 19 18.20 -10.89 29.61
C THR A 19 18.28 -9.50 30.23
N ILE A 20 18.78 -9.36 31.46
CA ILE A 20 19.00 -8.05 32.10
C ILE A 20 20.24 -7.33 31.52
N ILE A 21 21.34 -8.06 31.30
CA ILE A 21 22.60 -7.49 30.77
C ILE A 21 22.45 -7.10 29.31
N ASN A 22 21.62 -7.81 28.55
CA ASN A 22 21.42 -7.56 27.14
C ASN A 22 19.94 -7.26 26.87
N PRO A 23 19.48 -6.00 27.09
CA PRO A 23 18.08 -5.62 26.88
C PRO A 23 17.63 -5.75 25.42
N ASN A 24 18.57 -6.01 24.50
CA ASN A 24 18.29 -6.34 23.10
C ASN A 24 17.91 -7.82 22.87
N ILE A 25 17.96 -8.68 23.90
CA ILE A 25 17.34 -10.01 23.90
C ILE A 25 15.86 -9.84 24.30
N GLY A 26 15.17 -8.97 23.58
CA GLY A 26 13.75 -8.71 23.70
C GLY A 26 13.14 -8.75 22.31
N TYR A 27 11.99 -9.40 22.18
CA TYR A 27 11.16 -9.56 20.97
C TYR A 27 11.55 -8.63 19.82
N ALA A 28 11.89 -9.23 18.67
CA ALA A 28 12.27 -8.54 17.43
C ALA A 28 11.11 -7.70 16.87
N SER A 29 10.75 -6.61 17.53
CA SER A 29 9.97 -5.53 16.95
C SER A 29 10.95 -4.64 16.21
N ARG A 30 10.79 -4.54 14.89
CA ARG A 30 11.57 -3.59 14.10
C ARG A 30 11.17 -2.18 14.54
N GLN A 31 12.06 -1.49 15.23
CA GLN A 31 11.86 -0.10 15.61
C GLN A 31 12.16 0.78 14.40
N TYR A 32 11.21 1.66 14.04
CA TYR A 32 11.38 2.59 12.94
C TYR A 32 11.82 3.96 13.46
N THR A 33 12.92 4.47 12.92
CA THR A 33 13.31 5.86 13.11
C THR A 33 12.45 6.79 12.27
N LYS A 34 12.52 8.10 12.51
CA LYS A 34 11.80 9.08 11.67
C LYS A 34 12.33 9.02 10.23
N GLU A 35 13.63 8.81 10.08
CA GLU A 35 14.32 8.67 8.81
C GLU A 35 13.81 7.44 8.04
N ASP A 36 13.60 6.31 8.72
CA ASP A 36 13.02 5.11 8.11
C ASP A 36 11.60 5.38 7.59
N ILE A 37 10.76 6.05 8.38
CA ILE A 37 9.39 6.38 8.00
C ILE A 37 9.37 7.33 6.80
N LEU A 38 10.26 8.33 6.77
CA LEU A 38 10.39 9.24 5.63
C LEU A 38 10.84 8.49 4.37
N LYS A 39 11.80 7.57 4.50
CA LYS A 39 12.24 6.73 3.38
C LYS A 39 11.09 5.87 2.84
N LEU A 40 10.36 5.19 3.71
CA LEU A 40 9.20 4.37 3.32
C LEU A 40 8.10 5.21 2.65
N ARG A 41 7.88 6.45 3.11
CA ARG A 41 6.93 7.37 2.47
C ARG A 41 7.32 7.67 1.02
N GLU A 42 8.61 7.91 0.76
CA GLU A 42 9.09 8.13 -0.60
C GLU A 42 8.99 6.86 -1.45
N GLU A 43 9.31 5.69 -0.89
CA GLU A 43 9.15 4.39 -1.59
C GLU A 43 7.68 4.15 -2.00
N VAL A 44 6.71 4.45 -1.13
CA VAL A 44 5.28 4.35 -1.46
C VAL A 44 4.88 5.32 -2.58
N ARG A 45 5.44 6.55 -2.58
CA ARG A 45 5.21 7.51 -3.66
C ARG A 45 5.74 6.99 -4.99
N ASP A 46 6.92 6.40 -5.00
CA ASP A 46 7.50 5.81 -6.22
C ASP A 46 6.68 4.63 -6.74
N MET A 47 6.20 3.77 -5.83
CA MET A 47 5.29 2.66 -6.17
C MET A 47 3.98 3.16 -6.79
N PHE A 48 3.37 4.20 -6.21
CA PHE A 48 2.18 4.82 -6.76
C PHE A 48 2.44 5.39 -8.16
N ASN A 49 3.52 6.14 -8.35
CA ASN A 49 3.89 6.69 -9.65
C ASN A 49 4.12 5.60 -10.71
N HIS A 50 4.73 4.48 -10.32
CA HIS A 50 4.89 3.32 -11.19
C HIS A 50 3.54 2.72 -11.62
N ALA A 51 2.66 2.45 -10.66
CA ALA A 51 1.34 1.88 -10.95
C ALA A 51 0.45 2.84 -11.76
N TYR A 52 0.41 4.11 -11.37
CA TYR A 52 -0.38 5.15 -12.02
C TYR A 52 0.07 5.39 -13.46
N SER A 53 1.38 5.55 -13.70
CA SER A 53 1.91 5.70 -15.06
C SER A 53 1.71 4.44 -15.91
N GLY A 54 1.79 3.25 -15.32
CA GLY A 54 1.44 1.99 -15.97
C GLY A 54 -0.02 1.95 -16.42
N TYR A 55 -0.95 2.34 -15.54
CA TYR A 55 -2.38 2.42 -15.87
C TYR A 55 -2.62 3.39 -17.03
N LEU A 56 -2.09 4.62 -16.94
CA LEU A 56 -2.25 5.62 -17.99
C LEU A 56 -1.70 5.16 -19.35
N LYS A 57 -0.62 4.37 -19.34
CA LYS A 57 0.03 3.89 -20.55
C LYS A 57 -0.67 2.69 -21.20
N TYR A 58 -1.13 1.74 -20.40
CA TYR A 58 -1.54 0.42 -20.89
C TYR A 58 -3.04 0.13 -20.74
N ALA A 59 -3.73 0.85 -19.86
CA ALA A 59 -5.11 0.54 -19.49
C ALA A 59 -6.09 1.70 -19.61
N TYR A 60 -5.67 2.97 -19.61
CA TYR A 60 -6.62 4.06 -19.87
C TYR A 60 -7.24 3.92 -21.28
N PRO A 61 -8.58 3.95 -21.47
CA PRO A 61 -9.61 4.38 -20.51
C PRO A 61 -10.37 3.25 -19.79
N TYR A 62 -9.92 2.00 -19.87
CA TYR A 62 -10.51 0.87 -19.16
C TYR A 62 -10.54 1.08 -17.63
N ASP A 63 -11.41 0.33 -16.96
CA ASP A 63 -11.57 0.41 -15.51
C ASP A 63 -10.29 0.03 -14.74
N GLU A 64 -9.60 -1.03 -15.17
CA GLU A 64 -8.46 -1.61 -14.46
C GLU A 64 -7.31 -2.00 -15.40
N LEU A 65 -6.08 -2.01 -14.85
CA LEU A 65 -4.88 -2.52 -15.51
C LEU A 65 -4.65 -3.99 -15.15
N ARG A 66 -4.36 -4.83 -16.14
CA ARG A 66 -3.74 -6.14 -15.94
C ARG A 66 -2.22 -6.02 -16.12
N PRO A 67 -1.44 -5.89 -15.03
CA PRO A 67 -0.05 -5.45 -15.12
C PRO A 67 0.88 -6.49 -15.76
N LEU A 68 0.52 -7.79 -15.72
CA LEU A 68 1.34 -8.85 -16.32
C LEU A 68 1.19 -8.89 -17.85
N SER A 69 -0.01 -8.69 -18.36
CA SER A 69 -0.30 -8.66 -19.80
C SER A 69 -0.15 -7.27 -20.42
N CYS A 70 -0.02 -6.22 -19.60
CA CYS A 70 0.08 -4.82 -20.04
C CYS A 70 -1.10 -4.40 -20.92
N ASP A 71 -2.32 -4.75 -20.50
CA ASP A 71 -3.56 -4.35 -21.15
C ASP A 71 -4.65 -3.99 -20.13
N GLY A 72 -5.70 -3.32 -20.59
CA GLY A 72 -6.83 -2.90 -19.77
C GLY A 72 -7.99 -3.90 -19.77
N VAL A 73 -8.86 -3.77 -18.76
CA VAL A 73 -10.12 -4.52 -18.65
C VAL A 73 -11.22 -3.64 -18.04
N ASP A 74 -12.44 -3.78 -18.56
CA ASP A 74 -13.63 -3.18 -17.96
C ASP A 74 -14.26 -4.17 -16.97
N THR A 75 -14.38 -3.75 -15.72
CA THR A 75 -14.84 -4.61 -14.62
C THR A 75 -16.20 -4.16 -14.09
N TRP A 76 -16.48 -2.85 -14.12
CA TRP A 76 -17.60 -2.29 -13.36
C TRP A 76 -18.49 -1.32 -14.15
N GLY A 77 -18.00 -0.80 -15.27
CA GLY A 77 -18.85 -0.10 -16.24
C GLY A 77 -18.15 0.85 -17.19
N SER A 78 -16.84 0.66 -17.41
CA SER A 78 -16.04 1.41 -18.39
C SER A 78 -16.05 2.93 -18.16
N TYR A 79 -15.98 3.32 -16.88
CA TYR A 79 -15.92 4.72 -16.45
C TYR A 79 -14.51 5.13 -16.01
N SER A 80 -13.48 4.36 -16.39
CA SER A 80 -12.09 4.57 -15.99
C SER A 80 -11.92 4.51 -14.47
N LEU A 81 -12.51 3.49 -13.82
CA LEU A 81 -12.55 3.36 -12.35
C LEU A 81 -11.22 3.64 -11.65
N THR A 82 -10.11 3.01 -12.07
CA THR A 82 -8.78 3.23 -11.47
C THR A 82 -8.36 4.70 -11.53
N LEU A 83 -8.75 5.43 -12.60
CA LEU A 83 -8.44 6.85 -12.72
C LEU A 83 -9.22 7.70 -11.70
N ILE A 84 -10.48 7.34 -11.44
CA ILE A 84 -11.34 7.99 -10.45
C ILE A 84 -10.82 7.70 -9.04
N ASP A 85 -10.54 6.43 -8.71
CA ASP A 85 -10.03 6.01 -7.41
C ASP A 85 -8.66 6.62 -7.08
N ALA A 86 -7.83 6.95 -8.08
CA ALA A 86 -6.53 7.57 -7.86
C ALA A 86 -6.61 9.08 -7.48
N LEU A 87 -7.76 9.74 -7.63
CA LEU A 87 -7.89 11.19 -7.45
C LEU A 87 -7.53 11.64 -6.03
N ASP A 88 -8.10 11.03 -5.00
CA ASP A 88 -7.85 11.43 -3.62
C ASP A 88 -6.38 11.19 -3.22
N THR A 89 -5.79 10.11 -3.73
CA THR A 89 -4.40 9.75 -3.49
C THR A 89 -3.46 10.78 -4.13
N LEU A 90 -3.75 11.24 -5.34
CA LEU A 90 -3.01 12.35 -5.97
C LEU A 90 -3.07 13.62 -5.11
N ALA A 91 -4.23 13.94 -4.53
CA ALA A 91 -4.40 15.09 -3.66
C ALA A 91 -3.61 14.95 -2.34
N VAL A 92 -3.67 13.77 -1.70
CA VAL A 92 -2.92 13.45 -0.47
C VAL A 92 -1.41 13.48 -0.70
N MET A 93 -0.94 13.03 -1.86
CA MET A 93 0.48 13.07 -2.24
C MET A 93 0.97 14.46 -2.65
N GLY A 94 0.07 15.44 -2.78
CA GLY A 94 0.38 16.83 -3.16
C GLY A 94 0.55 17.06 -4.66
N ASN A 95 0.18 16.09 -5.52
CA ASN A 95 0.25 16.23 -6.97
C ASN A 95 -1.01 16.92 -7.52
N TYR A 96 -1.21 18.18 -7.14
CA TYR A 96 -2.43 18.93 -7.44
C TYR A 96 -2.59 19.27 -8.93
N SER A 97 -1.50 19.33 -9.69
CA SER A 97 -1.57 19.51 -11.15
C SER A 97 -2.23 18.32 -11.83
N GLU A 98 -1.83 17.11 -11.45
CA GLU A 98 -2.37 15.90 -12.03
C GLU A 98 -3.80 15.63 -11.54
N PHE A 99 -4.06 15.88 -10.25
CA PHE A 99 -5.41 15.88 -9.71
C PHE A 99 -6.38 16.71 -10.57
N ARG A 100 -6.03 17.97 -10.87
CA ARG A 100 -6.87 18.84 -11.71
C ARG A 100 -7.05 18.29 -13.12
N ARG A 101 -5.97 17.79 -13.74
CA ARG A 101 -6.04 17.17 -15.08
C ARG A 101 -7.04 16.02 -15.11
N VAL A 102 -7.04 15.18 -14.07
CA VAL A 102 -7.96 14.04 -13.98
C VAL A 102 -9.39 14.49 -13.71
N VAL A 103 -9.61 15.47 -12.82
CA VAL A 103 -10.94 16.07 -12.61
C VAL A 103 -11.52 16.61 -13.91
N ASP A 104 -10.72 17.31 -14.72
CA ASP A 104 -11.15 17.82 -16.03
C ASP A 104 -11.54 16.69 -16.98
N ILE A 105 -10.79 15.58 -16.98
CA ILE A 105 -11.11 14.39 -17.79
C ILE A 105 -12.43 13.76 -17.35
N VAL A 106 -12.60 13.52 -16.05
CA VAL A 106 -13.81 12.86 -15.51
C VAL A 106 -15.04 13.73 -15.76
N THR A 107 -14.97 15.03 -15.47
CA THR A 107 -16.10 15.94 -15.64
C THR A 107 -16.47 16.21 -17.10
N SER A 108 -15.52 16.13 -18.03
CA SER A 108 -15.79 16.36 -19.46
C SER A 108 -16.19 15.11 -20.24
N LYS A 109 -15.75 13.91 -19.80
CA LYS A 109 -15.94 12.66 -20.56
C LYS A 109 -16.88 11.64 -19.92
N ALA A 110 -17.21 11.78 -18.63
CA ALA A 110 -18.07 10.79 -18.00
C ALA A 110 -19.49 10.85 -18.56
N ASN A 111 -19.92 9.76 -19.20
CA ASN A 111 -21.30 9.53 -19.58
C ASN A 111 -21.86 8.40 -18.71
N PHE A 112 -22.66 8.77 -17.71
CA PHE A 112 -23.32 7.81 -16.82
C PHE A 112 -24.68 7.35 -17.35
N ASP A 113 -25.16 7.91 -18.46
CA ASP A 113 -26.34 7.42 -19.18
C ASP A 113 -25.91 6.37 -20.19
N ALA A 114 -25.64 5.17 -19.69
CA ALA A 114 -25.17 4.03 -20.46
C ALA A 114 -26.04 2.79 -20.21
N ASN A 115 -26.40 2.09 -21.28
CA ASN A 115 -27.18 0.85 -21.21
C ASN A 115 -26.26 -0.34 -20.89
N ILE A 116 -25.76 -0.38 -19.66
CA ILE A 116 -24.85 -1.41 -19.14
C ILE A 116 -25.35 -1.88 -17.76
N ASN A 117 -25.11 -3.15 -17.43
CA ASN A 117 -25.44 -3.67 -16.11
C ASN A 117 -24.26 -3.43 -15.17
N VAL A 118 -24.51 -2.71 -14.06
CA VAL A 118 -23.49 -2.34 -13.08
C VAL A 118 -23.89 -2.80 -11.68
N SER A 119 -22.91 -3.00 -10.80
CA SER A 119 -23.16 -3.31 -9.40
C SER A 119 -23.49 -2.04 -8.63
N VAL A 120 -24.72 -1.93 -8.10
CA VAL A 120 -25.16 -0.80 -7.27
C VAL A 120 -24.37 -0.69 -5.95
N PHE A 121 -23.73 -1.78 -5.51
CA PHE A 121 -22.91 -1.74 -4.29
C PHE A 121 -21.52 -1.16 -4.54
N GLU A 122 -20.94 -1.40 -5.72
CA GLU A 122 -19.58 -0.98 -6.06
C GLU A 122 -19.55 0.42 -6.72
N THR A 123 -20.68 0.85 -7.30
CA THR A 123 -20.88 2.17 -7.93
C THR A 123 -21.50 3.15 -6.94
#